data_AF-A0AAE0Q0B2-F1
#
_entry.id   AF-A0AAE0Q0B2-F1
#
_cell.length_a   1.000
_cell.length_b   1.000
_cell.length_c   1.000
_cell.angle_alpha   90.00
_cell.angle_beta   90.00
_cell.angle_gamma   90.00
#
_symmetry.space_group_name_H-M   'P 1'
#
loop_
_entity.id
_entity.type
_entity.pdbx_description
1 polymer ?
#
loop_
_entity_poly.entity_id
_entity_poly.type
_entity_poly.pdbx_seq_one_letter_code
_entity_poly.pdbx_strand_id
1 'polypeptide(L)' 'DKQQVLDMLFSAFEKHQYYNIKDLVDITKQPVIYLKEILRDIGIYNVKGTHKNTWELKPEYRHYQSEEKSD' A
#
# COMPACT_ATOMS: atom_id res chain seq x y z
N ASP A 1 -6.61 2.03 13.84
CA ASP A 1 -7.21 2.17 12.50
C ASP A 1 -6.20 2.31 11.37
N LYS A 2 -5.38 3.37 11.30
CA LYS A 2 -4.37 3.53 10.22
C LYS A 2 -3.39 2.35 10.14
N GLN A 3 -2.86 1.89 11.28
CA GLN A 3 -1.96 0.73 11.35
C GLN A 3 -2.59 -0.55 10.80
N GLN A 4 -3.86 -0.84 11.13
CA GLN A 4 -4.54 -2.02 10.61
C GLN A 4 -4.68 -1.98 9.07
N VAL A 5 -4.97 -0.80 8.52
CA VAL A 5 -5.03 -0.62 7.06
C VAL A 5 -3.63 -0.78 6.44
N LEU A 6 -2.59 -0.26 7.09
CA LEU A 6 -1.21 -0.48 6.66
C LEU A 6 -0.87 -1.98 6.63
N ASP A 7 -1.18 -2.73 7.68
CA ASP A 7 -0.95 -4.18 7.75
C ASP A 7 -1.69 -4.93 6.63
N MET A 8 -2.94 -4.54 6.34
CA MET A 8 -3.71 -5.10 5.23
C MET A 8 -3.06 -4.79 3.87
N LEU A 9 -2.59 -3.56 3.68
CA LEU A 9 -1.88 -3.16 2.47
C LEU A 9 -0.58 -3.96 2.32
N PHE A 10 0.25 -4.04 3.36
CA PHE A 10 1.48 -4.83 3.35
C PHE A 10 1.22 -6.29 2.99
N SER A 11 0.24 -6.94 3.62
CA SER A 11 -0.14 -8.32 3.31
C SER A 11 -0.66 -8.51 1.89
N ALA A 12 -1.38 -7.52 1.35
CA ALA A 12 -1.76 -7.54 -0.06
C ALA A 12 -0.50 -7.48 -0.93
N PHE A 13 0.37 -6.50 -0.71
CA PHE A 13 1.59 -6.28 -1.50
C PHE A 13 2.63 -7.41 -1.42
N GLU A 14 2.63 -8.20 -0.34
CA GLU A 14 3.40 -9.45 -0.26
C GLU A 14 2.94 -10.50 -1.28
N LYS A 15 1.65 -10.53 -1.61
CA LYS A 15 1.08 -11.47 -2.59
C LYS A 15 1.25 -10.98 -4.03
N HIS A 16 1.10 -9.67 -4.26
CA HIS A 16 1.35 -9.04 -5.56
C HIS A 16 2.04 -7.70 -5.39
N GLN A 17 3.13 -7.48 -6.13
CA GLN A 17 3.89 -6.23 -6.06
C GLN A 17 3.09 -4.99 -6.52
N TYR A 18 2.12 -5.19 -7.41
CA TYR A 18 1.34 -4.10 -8.00
C TYR A 18 -0.15 -4.31 -7.77
N TYR A 19 -0.81 -3.30 -7.21
CA TYR A 19 -2.27 -3.29 -7.06
C TYR A 19 -2.88 -2.03 -7.65
N ASN A 20 -4.05 -2.16 -8.27
CA ASN A 20 -4.83 -0.98 -8.62
C ASN A 20 -5.60 -0.48 -7.38
N ILE A 21 -6.04 0.80 -7.40
CA ILE A 21 -6.73 1.37 -6.25
C ILE A 21 -8.09 0.70 -5.96
N LYS A 22 -8.75 0.11 -6.96
CA LYS A 22 -10.04 -0.58 -6.77
C LYS A 22 -9.85 -1.88 -5.99
N ASP A 23 -8.83 -2.67 -6.35
CA ASP A 23 -8.50 -3.91 -5.64
C ASP A 23 -8.17 -3.62 -4.17
N LEU A 24 -7.41 -2.55 -3.90
CA LEU A 24 -7.08 -2.14 -2.53
C LEU A 24 -8.33 -1.72 -1.74
N VAL A 25 -9.30 -1.04 -2.38
CA VAL A 25 -10.60 -0.74 -1.77
C VAL A 25 -11.36 -2.03 -1.46
N ASP A 26 -11.35 -3.00 -2.36
CA ASP A 26 -12.07 -4.26 -2.15
C ASP A 26 -11.46 -5.12 -1.04
N ILE A 27 -10.13 -5.10 -0.90
CA ILE A 27 -9.37 -5.82 0.14
C ILE A 27 -9.55 -5.14 1.51
N THR A 28 -9.30 -3.84 1.58
CA THR A 28 -9.30 -3.09 2.85
C THR A 28 -10.70 -2.64 3.28
N LYS A 29 -11.66 -2.60 2.35
CA LYS A 29 -13.00 -2.01 2.52
C LYS A 29 -12.98 -0.53 2.93
N GLN A 30 -11.89 0.18 2.63
CA GLN A 30 -11.71 1.59 2.97
C GLN A 30 -11.97 2.53 1.79
N PRO A 31 -12.32 3.81 2.04
CA PRO A 31 -12.50 4.80 0.99
C PRO A 31 -11.23 5.05 0.19
N VAL A 32 -11.39 5.27 -1.13
CA VAL A 32 -10.29 5.58 -2.07
C VAL A 32 -9.43 6.75 -1.59
N ILE A 33 -10.05 7.79 -1.02
CA ILE A 33 -9.35 8.99 -0.56
C ILE A 33 -8.36 8.63 0.55
N TYR A 34 -8.83 7.86 1.53
CA TYR A 34 -8.02 7.42 2.66
C TYR A 34 -6.84 6.53 2.23
N LEU A 35 -7.10 5.59 1.32
CA LEU A 35 -6.04 4.75 0.76
C LEU A 35 -5.02 5.56 -0.02
N LYS A 36 -5.44 6.56 -0.81
CA LYS A 36 -4.51 7.43 -1.54
C LYS A 36 -3.64 8.28 -0.63
N GLU A 37 -4.14 8.73 0.51
CA GLU A 37 -3.33 9.45 1.51
C GLU A 37 -2.24 8.54 2.06
N ILE A 38 -2.59 7.33 2.49
CA ILE A 38 -1.63 6.35 3.00
C ILE A 38 -0.61 5.95 1.92
N LEU A 39 -1.09 5.59 0.73
CA LEU A 39 -0.24 5.15 -0.37
C LEU A 39 0.67 6.27 -0.90
N ARG A 40 0.32 7.55 -0.73
CA ARG A 40 1.23 8.66 -1.02
C ARG A 40 2.41 8.71 -0.05
N ASP A 41 2.17 8.36 1.22
CA ASP A 41 3.23 8.31 2.23
C ASP A 41 4.16 7.11 1.96
N ILE A 42 3.60 5.90 1.82
CA ILE A 42 4.35 4.63 1.83
C ILE A 42 4.54 3.96 0.46
N GLY A 43 3.89 4.47 -0.58
CA GLY A 43 3.81 3.84 -1.89
C GLY A 43 4.28 4.72 -3.03
N ILE A 44 4.37 4.12 -4.21
CA ILE A 44 4.73 4.74 -5.47
C ILE A 44 3.57 4.54 -6.44
N TYR A 45 3.13 5.61 -7.10
CA TYR A 45 2.08 5.55 -8.11
C TYR A 45 2.70 5.40 -9.50
N ASN A 46 2.41 4.27 -10.14
CA ASN A 46 2.90 3.94 -11.47
C ASN A 46 2.05 4.63 -12.54
N VAL A 47 2.58 5.71 -13.11
CA VAL A 47 1.89 6.53 -14.12
C VAL A 47 2.18 6.10 -15.57
N LYS A 48 3.17 5.24 -15.80
CA LYS A 48 3.67 4.85 -17.12
C LYS A 48 3.97 3.35 -17.17
N GLY A 49 3.97 2.78 -18.38
CA GLY A 49 4.26 1.35 -18.62
C GLY A 49 3.05 0.43 -18.53
N THR A 50 3.30 -0.88 -18.56
CA THR A 50 2.30 -1.95 -18.55
C THR A 50 1.47 -2.00 -17.26
N HIS A 51 2.02 -1.46 -16.16
CA HIS A 51 1.36 -1.35 -14.86
C HIS A 51 0.81 0.06 -14.60
N LYS A 52 0.39 0.77 -15.65
CA LYS A 52 -0.18 2.11 -15.51
C LYS A 52 -1.40 2.10 -14.58
N ASN A 53 -1.47 3.09 -13.69
CA ASN A 53 -2.48 3.29 -12.66
C ASN A 53 -2.45 2.29 -11.49
N THR A 54 -1.34 1.57 -11.30
CA THR A 54 -1.13 0.76 -10.09
C THR A 54 -0.33 1.50 -9.04
N TRP A 55 -0.43 1.01 -7.81
CA TRP A 55 0.42 1.35 -6.69
C TRP A 55 1.36 0.19 -6.41
N GLU A 56 2.55 0.51 -5.94
CA GLU A 56 3.49 -0.42 -5.33
C GLU A 56 4.03 0.18 -4.04
N LEU A 57 4.59 -0.65 -3.16
CA LEU A 57 5.24 -0.15 -1.96
C LEU A 57 6.62 0.41 -2.29
N LYS A 58 6.96 1.52 -1.64
CA LYS A 58 8.33 2.02 -1.59
C LYS A 58 9.25 0.94 -1.01
N PRO A 59 10.45 0.71 -1.58
CA PRO A 59 11.37 -0.32 -1.10
C PRO A 59 11.79 -0.09 0.36
N GLU A 60 11.81 1.16 0.82
CA GLU A 60 12.13 1.53 2.21
C GLU A 60 11.06 1.03 3.19
N TYR A 61 9.80 0.94 2.76
CA TYR A 61 8.68 0.49 3.59
C TYR A 61 8.45 -1.02 3.54
N ARG A 62 9.17 -1.76 2.68
CA ARG A 62 9.12 -3.23 2.69
C ARG A 62 9.66 -3.84 3.98
N HIS A 63 10.39 -3.07 4.78
CA HIS A 63 10.92 -3.49 6.08
C HIS A 63 10.30 -2.75 7.27
N TYR A 64 9.17 -2.07 7.08
CA TYR A 64 8.52 -1.26 8.13
C TYR A 64 8.23 -2.06 9.42
N GLN A 65 8.06 -3.39 9.33
CA GLN A 65 7.92 -4.26 10.50
C GLN A 65 9.17 -4.38 11.39
N SER A 66 10.35 -3.93 10.94
CA SER A 66 11.61 -4.18 11.65
C SER A 66 12.04 -3.05 12.60
N GLU A 67 11.52 -1.83 12.45
CA GLU A 67 12.03 -0.68 13.25
C GLU A 67 11.03 -0.08 14.26
N GLU A 68 9.71 -0.31 14.16
CA GLU A 68 8.73 0.26 15.12
C GLU A 68 8.26 -0.71 16.22
N LYS A 69 9.00 -1.79 16.48
CA LYS A 69 8.77 -2.69 17.62
C LYS A 69 9.84 -2.54 18.71
N SER A 70 10.28 -1.30 18.93
CA SER A 70 11.18 -0.93 20.02
C SER A 70 10.74 0.42 20.60
N ASP A 71 9.63 0.42 21.34
CA ASP A 71 9.55 1.00 22.69
C ASP A 71 8.34 0.41 23.44
#